data_AF-A0A2S6MBC0-F1
#
_entry.id   AF-A0A2S6MBC0-F1
#
_cell.length_a   1.000
_cell.length_b   1.000
_cell.length_c   1.000
_cell.angle_alpha   90.00
_cell.angle_beta   90.00
_cell.angle_gamma   90.00
#
_symmetry.space_group_name_H-M   'P 1'
#
loop_
_entity.id
_entity.type
_entity.pdbx_description
1 polymer ?
#
loop_
_entity_poly.entity_id
_entity_poly.type
_entity_poly.pdbx_seq_one_letter_code
_entity_poly.pdbx_strand_id
1 'polypeptide(L)'
;MSSKQLENEYDREEAEAIAAALDLTPDELNEIEYAIHEIANDDGLVYAYGVEVKKGAPQYILDKLAPLPRRGNLVLIHLPGYAYDADQEQVEIEMARTTVYKVKLYSIAADEVVISRRMATHKGAAKMGGWTIGGTGRVVDVADLEPGEEWTARDFDPTGYGGAQD
;
A
#
# COMPACT_ATOMS: atom_id res chain seq x y z
N MET A 1 -40.78 0.40 10.64
CA MET A 1 -39.98 1.07 9.59
C MET A 1 -38.98 0.02 9.12
N SER A 2 -39.02 -0.31 7.84
CA SER A 2 -38.51 -1.58 7.28
C SER A 2 -36.99 -1.54 7.09
N SER A 3 -36.28 -2.51 7.68
CA SER A 3 -34.82 -2.65 7.65
C SER A 3 -34.20 -2.74 6.25
N LYS A 4 -35.01 -2.92 5.20
CA LYS A 4 -34.57 -2.92 3.79
C LYS A 4 -34.16 -1.54 3.23
N GLN A 5 -34.55 -0.45 3.89
CA GLN A 5 -34.19 0.89 3.44
C GLN A 5 -32.78 1.31 3.92
N LEU A 6 -32.32 0.78 5.05
CA LEU A 6 -30.97 1.07 5.56
C LEU A 6 -29.88 0.40 4.71
N GLU A 7 -30.08 -0.85 4.27
CA GLU A 7 -29.10 -1.53 3.38
C GLU A 7 -28.89 -0.75 2.06
N ASN A 8 -29.95 -0.25 1.41
CA ASN A 8 -29.83 0.50 0.15
C ASN A 8 -29.24 1.92 0.30
N GLU A 9 -29.33 2.52 1.48
CA GLU A 9 -28.81 3.89 1.73
C GLU A 9 -27.34 3.83 2.13
N TYR A 10 -26.95 2.82 2.92
CA TYR A 10 -25.54 2.49 3.20
C TYR A 10 -24.79 2.09 1.92
N ASP A 11 -25.39 1.28 1.04
CA ASP A 11 -24.78 0.88 -0.25
C ASP A 11 -24.54 2.09 -1.17
N ARG A 12 -25.38 3.13 -1.08
CA ARG A 12 -25.26 4.33 -1.93
C ARG A 12 -24.14 5.25 -1.46
N GLU A 13 -24.06 5.50 -0.15
CA GLU A 13 -23.01 6.35 0.42
C GLU A 13 -21.63 5.69 0.23
N GLU A 14 -21.57 4.36 0.35
CA GLU A 14 -20.38 3.57 0.03
C GLU A 14 -20.00 3.66 -1.47
N ALA A 15 -20.97 3.49 -2.37
CA ALA A 15 -20.74 3.65 -3.80
C ALA A 15 -20.28 5.07 -4.19
N GLU A 16 -20.83 6.11 -3.56
CA GLU A 16 -20.43 7.49 -3.76
C GLU A 16 -18.98 7.73 -3.27
N ALA A 17 -18.60 7.17 -2.12
CA ALA A 17 -17.24 7.26 -1.60
C ALA A 17 -16.22 6.50 -2.47
N ILE A 18 -16.57 5.31 -2.96
CA ILE A 18 -15.73 4.52 -3.87
C ILE A 18 -15.56 5.25 -5.20
N ALA A 19 -16.65 5.78 -5.76
CA ALA A 19 -16.61 6.54 -7.00
C ALA A 19 -15.69 7.75 -6.85
N ALA A 20 -15.85 8.52 -5.76
CA ALA A 20 -14.98 9.66 -5.47
C ALA A 20 -13.51 9.26 -5.32
N ALA A 21 -13.21 8.16 -4.63
CA ALA A 21 -11.84 7.68 -4.44
C ALA A 21 -11.19 7.15 -5.73
N LEU A 22 -11.99 6.71 -6.70
CA LEU A 22 -11.56 6.26 -8.02
C LEU A 22 -11.55 7.37 -9.08
N ASP A 23 -11.88 8.61 -8.72
CA ASP A 23 -12.10 9.73 -9.65
C ASP A 23 -13.15 9.41 -10.74
N LEU A 24 -14.19 8.67 -10.33
CA LEU A 24 -15.33 8.27 -11.13
C LEU A 24 -16.62 8.94 -10.60
N THR A 25 -17.62 9.04 -11.46
CA THR A 25 -18.99 9.31 -11.00
C THR A 25 -19.65 8.01 -10.52
N PRO A 26 -20.70 8.08 -9.67
CA PRO A 26 -21.48 6.90 -9.29
C PRO A 26 -22.07 6.15 -10.50
N ASP A 27 -22.41 6.88 -11.57
CA ASP A 27 -22.89 6.29 -12.82
C ASP A 27 -21.78 5.51 -13.53
N GLU A 28 -20.58 6.08 -13.62
CA GLU A 28 -19.40 5.40 -14.20
C GLU A 28 -18.99 4.18 -13.38
N LEU A 29 -19.11 4.24 -12.05
CA LEU A 29 -18.87 3.10 -11.17
C LEU A 29 -19.87 1.95 -11.44
N ASN A 30 -21.14 2.27 -11.71
CA ASN A 30 -22.17 1.29 -12.07
C ASN A 30 -21.95 0.66 -13.47
N GLU A 31 -21.14 1.27 -14.33
CA GLU A 31 -20.79 0.70 -15.64
C GLU A 31 -19.73 -0.40 -15.55
N ILE A 32 -19.06 -0.55 -14.40
CA ILE A 32 -18.03 -1.55 -14.18
C ILE A 32 -18.45 -2.56 -13.11
N GLU A 33 -18.05 -3.81 -13.32
CA GLU A 33 -18.12 -4.80 -12.27
C GLU A 33 -16.84 -4.71 -11.44
N TYR A 34 -16.98 -4.41 -10.14
CA TYR A 34 -15.85 -4.25 -9.23
C TYR A 34 -16.01 -5.10 -7.97
N ALA A 35 -14.89 -5.40 -7.31
CA ALA A 35 -14.86 -6.05 -6.00
C ALA A 35 -13.90 -5.29 -5.09
N ILE A 36 -14.29 -5.08 -3.83
CA ILE A 36 -13.46 -4.43 -2.83
C ILE A 36 -12.76 -5.51 -2.02
N HIS A 37 -11.46 -5.33 -1.83
CA HIS A 37 -10.61 -6.21 -1.03
C HIS A 37 -10.00 -5.40 0.10
N GLU A 38 -10.25 -5.85 1.33
CA GLU A 38 -9.54 -5.33 2.49
C GLU A 38 -8.09 -5.82 2.45
N ILE A 39 -7.17 -4.87 2.51
CA ILE A 39 -5.75 -5.15 2.62
C ILE A 39 -5.41 -5.03 4.09
N ALA A 40 -5.50 -6.17 4.78
CA ALA A 40 -5.06 -6.32 6.15
C ALA A 40 -3.63 -6.89 6.23
N ASN A 41 -2.91 -6.54 7.28
CA ASN A 41 -1.67 -7.25 7.64
C ASN A 41 -1.99 -8.42 8.58
N ASP A 42 -0.96 -9.19 8.95
CA ASP A 42 -1.05 -10.38 9.81
C ASP A 42 -1.57 -10.09 11.24
N ASP A 43 -1.72 -8.81 11.59
CA ASP A 43 -2.31 -8.30 12.83
C ASP A 43 -3.85 -8.19 12.80
N GLY A 44 -4.47 -8.43 11.64
CA GLY A 44 -5.93 -8.35 11.46
C GLY A 44 -6.48 -6.93 11.34
N LEU A 45 -5.62 -5.92 11.22
CA LEU A 45 -6.04 -4.53 10.99
C LEU A 45 -6.10 -4.23 9.49
N VAL A 46 -7.14 -3.53 9.05
CA VAL A 46 -7.35 -3.14 7.64
C VAL A 46 -6.66 -1.80 7.38
N TYR A 47 -5.64 -1.82 6.53
CA TYR A 47 -4.77 -0.67 6.27
C TYR A 47 -5.08 0.05 4.97
N ALA A 48 -5.71 -0.65 4.02
CA ALA A 48 -6.13 -0.07 2.77
C ALA A 48 -7.28 -0.89 2.18
N TYR A 49 -8.05 -0.26 1.29
CA TYR A 49 -9.01 -0.94 0.45
C TYR A 49 -8.47 -0.98 -0.97
N GLY A 50 -8.47 -2.16 -1.58
CA GLY A 50 -8.10 -2.38 -2.97
C GLY A 50 -9.33 -2.70 -3.80
N VAL A 51 -9.61 -1.91 -4.83
CA VAL A 51 -10.68 -2.19 -5.79
C VAL A 51 -10.13 -2.99 -6.96
N GLU A 52 -10.64 -4.19 -7.14
CA GLU A 52 -10.42 -5.01 -8.33
C GLU A 52 -11.48 -4.68 -9.38
N VAL A 53 -11.06 -4.19 -10.54
CA VAL A 53 -11.95 -3.97 -11.69
C VAL A 53 -11.95 -5.23 -12.56
N LYS A 54 -13.11 -5.85 -12.76
CA LYS A 54 -13.22 -7.06 -13.57
C LYS A 54 -13.05 -6.75 -15.07
N LYS A 55 -12.67 -7.79 -15.83
CA LYS A 55 -12.50 -7.69 -17.28
C LYS A 55 -13.82 -7.28 -17.95
N GLY A 56 -13.77 -6.22 -18.75
CA GLY A 56 -14.94 -5.68 -19.46
C GLY A 56 -15.15 -4.18 -19.23
N ALA A 57 -14.38 -3.56 -18.33
CA ALA A 57 -14.47 -2.13 -18.08
C ALA A 57 -14.18 -1.30 -19.35
N PRO A 58 -14.97 -0.24 -19.61
CA PRO A 58 -14.72 0.69 -20.70
C PRO A 58 -13.33 1.33 -20.63
N GLN A 59 -12.70 1.53 -21.79
CA GLN A 59 -11.33 2.07 -21.86
C GLN A 59 -11.21 3.45 -21.20
N TYR A 60 -12.21 4.32 -21.33
CA TYR A 60 -12.17 5.65 -20.72
C TYR A 60 -12.16 5.61 -19.18
N ILE A 61 -12.76 4.56 -18.58
CA ILE A 61 -12.67 4.31 -17.12
C ILE A 61 -11.28 3.80 -16.78
N LEU A 62 -10.73 2.87 -17.55
CA LEU A 62 -9.37 2.37 -17.35
C LEU A 62 -8.31 3.48 -17.45
N ASP A 63 -8.52 4.46 -18.33
CA ASP A 63 -7.64 5.62 -18.51
C ASP A 63 -7.69 6.55 -17.27
N LYS A 64 -8.87 6.77 -16.68
CA LYS A 64 -9.03 7.51 -15.41
C LYS A 64 -8.39 6.79 -14.22
N LEU A 65 -8.42 5.46 -14.22
CA LEU A 65 -7.83 4.63 -13.17
C LEU A 65 -6.31 4.41 -13.34
N ALA A 66 -5.73 4.72 -14.50
CA ALA A 66 -4.31 4.53 -14.79
C ALA A 66 -3.34 5.31 -13.87
N PRO A 67 -3.61 6.57 -13.49
CA PRO A 67 -2.74 7.32 -12.57
C PRO A 67 -2.83 6.88 -11.11
N LEU A 68 -3.85 6.11 -10.73
CA LEU A 68 -4.08 5.71 -9.34
C LEU A 68 -3.08 4.62 -8.89
N PRO A 69 -2.70 4.61 -7.59
CA PRO A 69 -1.79 3.62 -7.04
C PRO A 69 -2.37 2.21 -7.16
N ARG A 70 -1.51 1.24 -7.54
CA ARG A 70 -1.92 -0.15 -7.78
C ARG A 70 -1.05 -1.16 -7.07
N ARG A 71 -1.67 -2.24 -6.60
CA ARG A 71 -1.01 -3.45 -6.10
C ARG A 71 -1.49 -4.65 -6.93
N GLY A 72 -0.72 -5.03 -7.94
CA GLY A 72 -1.16 -6.03 -8.91
C GLY A 72 -2.37 -5.52 -9.71
N ASN A 73 -3.51 -6.20 -9.58
CA ASN A 73 -4.77 -5.80 -10.24
C ASN A 73 -5.66 -4.90 -9.38
N LEU A 74 -5.25 -4.59 -8.14
CA LEU A 74 -6.02 -3.77 -7.22
C LEU A 74 -5.64 -2.30 -7.37
N VAL A 75 -6.64 -1.43 -7.54
CA VAL A 75 -6.51 0.01 -7.41
C VAL A 75 -6.70 0.38 -5.94
N LEU A 76 -5.70 1.01 -5.33
CA LEU A 76 -5.75 1.35 -3.92
C LEU A 76 -6.58 2.62 -3.73
N ILE A 77 -7.56 2.56 -2.83
CA ILE A 77 -8.46 3.67 -2.52
C ILE A 77 -8.49 3.97 -1.03
N HIS A 78 -8.82 5.22 -0.71
CA HIS A 78 -9.10 5.68 0.64
C HIS A 78 -10.60 5.99 0.77
N LEU A 79 -11.30 5.35 1.71
CA LEU A 79 -12.72 5.56 1.95
C LEU A 79 -12.95 6.41 3.21
N PRO A 80 -13.20 7.73 3.08
CA PRO A 80 -13.50 8.59 4.21
C PRO A 80 -14.95 8.33 4.69
N GLY A 81 -15.11 7.39 5.62
CA GLY A 81 -16.43 7.04 6.18
C GLY A 81 -16.45 5.76 7.02
N TYR A 82 -15.45 4.88 6.84
CA TYR A 82 -15.28 3.68 7.67
C TYR A 82 -14.25 3.84 8.80
N ALA A 83 -13.62 5.01 8.90
CA ALA A 83 -12.81 5.42 10.04
C ALA A 83 -13.57 6.49 10.84
N TYR A 84 -14.55 6.09 11.64
CA TYR A 84 -15.06 6.97 12.68
C TYR A 84 -14.10 6.92 13.87
N ASP A 85 -13.49 8.08 14.13
CA ASP A 85 -12.73 8.48 15.31
C ASP A 85 -11.31 7.89 15.51
N ALA A 86 -10.31 8.48 14.84
CA ALA A 86 -8.95 8.83 15.34
C ALA A 86 -7.82 8.81 14.26
N ASP A 87 -8.09 8.33 13.04
CA ASP A 87 -7.00 7.69 12.27
C ASP A 87 -6.62 8.38 10.94
N GLN A 88 -7.16 9.56 10.59
CA GLN A 88 -6.72 10.25 9.37
C GLN A 88 -5.22 10.62 9.39
N GLU A 89 -4.68 10.98 10.56
CA GLU A 89 -3.25 11.25 10.73
C GLU A 89 -2.44 9.93 10.69
N GLN A 90 -3.00 8.82 11.21
CA GLN A 90 -2.34 7.51 11.17
C GLN A 90 -2.29 6.90 9.76
N VAL A 91 -3.32 7.09 8.93
CA VAL A 91 -3.33 6.63 7.54
C VAL A 91 -2.33 7.40 6.67
N GLU A 92 -2.18 8.71 6.86
CA GLU A 92 -1.10 9.48 6.22
C GLU A 92 0.29 9.06 6.72
N ILE A 93 0.44 8.78 8.02
CA ILE A 93 1.68 8.27 8.63
C ILE A 93 2.02 6.85 8.14
N GLU A 94 1.05 5.99 7.87
CA GLU A 94 1.29 4.61 7.41
C GLU A 94 1.50 4.50 5.89
N MET A 95 0.89 5.38 5.09
CA MET A 95 1.28 5.58 3.69
C MET A 95 2.71 6.12 3.55
N ALA A 96 3.21 6.79 4.60
CA ALA A 96 4.60 7.17 4.76
C ALA A 96 5.45 6.07 5.41
N ARG A 97 4.99 4.83 5.56
CA ARG A 97 5.83 3.73 6.09
C ARG A 97 6.05 2.62 5.09
N THR A 98 7.22 2.02 5.15
CA THR A 98 7.57 0.88 4.30
C THR A 98 8.43 -0.12 5.07
N THR A 99 8.47 -1.36 4.59
CA THR A 99 9.32 -2.39 5.18
C THR A 99 10.62 -2.51 4.39
N VAL A 100 11.72 -2.25 5.08
CA VAL A 100 13.07 -2.45 4.58
C VAL A 100 13.72 -3.66 5.23
N TYR A 101 14.60 -4.32 4.50
CA TYR A 101 15.29 -5.54 4.90
C TYR A 101 16.80 -5.35 4.77
N LYS A 102 17.58 -6.11 5.54
CA LYS A 102 19.00 -6.27 5.23
C LYS A 102 19.13 -6.93 3.86
N VAL A 103 20.06 -6.45 3.05
CA VAL A 103 20.26 -6.93 1.66
C VAL A 103 21.61 -7.65 1.57
N LYS A 104 21.62 -8.82 0.94
CA LYS A 104 22.85 -9.49 0.49
C LYS A 104 23.16 -9.07 -0.94
N LEU A 105 24.42 -8.73 -1.18
CA LEU A 105 24.96 -8.36 -2.49
C LEU A 105 26.13 -9.27 -2.82
N TYR A 106 26.31 -9.58 -4.10
CA TYR A 106 27.52 -10.23 -4.57
C TYR A 106 28.60 -9.18 -4.86
N SER A 107 29.71 -9.22 -4.14
CA SER A 107 30.88 -8.38 -4.39
C SER A 107 31.81 -9.07 -5.37
N ILE A 108 31.86 -8.59 -6.61
CA ILE A 108 32.78 -9.12 -7.63
C ILE A 108 34.23 -8.88 -7.22
N ALA A 109 34.53 -7.77 -6.54
CA ALA A 109 35.88 -7.41 -6.15
C ALA A 109 36.48 -8.35 -5.08
N ALA A 110 35.63 -8.89 -4.21
CA ALA A 110 36.02 -9.82 -3.16
C ALA A 110 35.57 -11.27 -3.45
N ASP A 111 34.91 -11.49 -4.58
CA ASP A 111 34.30 -12.76 -5.00
C ASP A 111 33.45 -13.43 -3.92
N GLU A 112 32.67 -12.63 -3.19
CA GLU A 112 31.93 -13.09 -2.02
C GLU A 112 30.57 -12.40 -1.87
N VAL A 113 29.69 -13.03 -1.10
CA VAL A 113 28.41 -12.44 -0.70
C VAL A 113 28.63 -11.58 0.55
N VAL A 114 28.36 -10.28 0.43
CA VAL A 114 28.44 -9.31 1.53
C VAL A 114 27.05 -8.82 1.94
N ILE A 115 26.92 -8.35 3.17
CA ILE A 115 25.72 -7.63 3.60
C ILE A 115 25.88 -6.16 3.22
N SER A 116 24.91 -5.62 2.50
CA SER A 116 24.81 -4.21 2.17
C SER A 116 24.80 -3.36 3.44
N ARG A 117 25.47 -2.21 3.39
CA ARG A 117 25.38 -1.17 4.43
C ARG A 117 24.05 -0.40 4.37
N ARG A 118 23.21 -0.68 3.39
CA ARG A 118 21.86 -0.13 3.26
C ARG A 118 20.82 -1.21 3.54
N MET A 119 19.69 -0.79 4.11
CA MET A 119 18.47 -1.59 4.07
C MET A 119 17.64 -1.20 2.86
N ALA A 120 16.86 -2.11 2.31
CA ALA A 120 16.04 -1.84 1.13
C ALA A 120 14.73 -2.61 1.14
N THR A 121 13.74 -2.11 0.41
CA THR A 121 12.53 -2.87 0.07
C THR A 121 12.92 -4.08 -0.81
N HIS A 122 12.02 -5.03 -1.01
CA HIS A 122 12.27 -6.12 -1.96
C HIS A 122 12.60 -5.61 -3.37
N LYS A 123 11.90 -4.55 -3.81
CA LYS A 123 12.13 -3.88 -5.09
C LYS A 123 13.49 -3.19 -5.11
N GLY A 124 13.86 -2.50 -4.03
CA GLY A 124 15.18 -1.88 -3.88
C GLY A 124 16.32 -2.89 -3.91
N ALA A 125 16.21 -4.00 -3.18
CA ALA A 125 17.19 -5.07 -3.20
C ALA A 125 17.41 -5.63 -4.61
N ALA A 126 16.32 -5.84 -5.36
CA ALA A 126 16.41 -6.29 -6.76
C ALA A 126 17.11 -5.26 -7.66
N LYS A 127 16.80 -3.96 -7.53
CA LYS A 127 17.50 -2.88 -8.25
C LYS A 127 19.00 -2.84 -7.95
N MET A 128 19.38 -3.18 -6.71
CA MET A 128 20.78 -3.26 -6.29
C MET A 128 21.49 -4.54 -6.79
N GLY A 129 20.80 -5.45 -7.47
CA GLY A 129 21.33 -6.77 -7.86
C GLY A 129 21.48 -7.74 -6.69
N GLY A 130 20.74 -7.50 -5.61
CA GLY A 130 20.80 -8.25 -4.36
C GLY A 130 19.51 -8.99 -4.01
N TRP A 131 19.50 -9.55 -2.80
CA TRP A 131 18.38 -10.29 -2.26
C TRP A 131 18.19 -9.97 -0.78
N THR A 132 16.94 -9.79 -0.37
CA THR A 132 16.56 -9.47 1.01
C THR A 132 16.78 -10.67 1.93
N ILE A 133 17.20 -10.41 3.16
CA ILE A 133 17.31 -11.43 4.22
C ILE A 133 15.98 -11.53 4.97
N GLY A 134 15.33 -12.69 4.92
CA GLY A 134 14.10 -12.97 5.67
C GLY A 134 14.28 -12.79 7.18
N GLY A 135 13.21 -12.39 7.87
CA GLY A 135 13.24 -12.13 9.32
C GLY A 135 13.98 -10.85 9.75
N THR A 136 14.46 -10.03 8.79
CA THR A 136 15.14 -8.75 9.08
C THR A 136 14.30 -7.53 8.73
N GLY A 137 13.01 -7.73 8.42
CA GLY A 137 12.10 -6.66 8.06
C GLY A 137 11.97 -5.63 9.19
N ARG A 138 12.09 -4.36 8.83
CA ARG A 138 11.90 -3.21 9.72
C ARG A 138 10.98 -2.24 9.02
N VAL A 139 9.89 -1.88 9.69
CA VAL A 139 9.02 -0.79 9.26
C VAL A 139 9.73 0.52 9.57
N VAL A 140 9.90 1.36 8.56
CA VAL A 140 10.57 2.67 8.63
C VAL A 140 9.71 3.70 7.90
N ASP A 141 9.95 4.98 8.15
CA ASP A 141 9.35 6.04 7.36
C ASP A 141 9.93 6.04 5.93
N VAL A 142 9.12 6.31 4.92
CA VAL A 142 9.50 6.46 3.51
C VAL A 142 10.45 7.65 3.34
N ALA A 143 10.35 8.68 4.19
CA ALA A 143 11.28 9.79 4.25
C ALA A 143 12.71 9.37 4.66
N ASP A 144 12.88 8.19 5.27
CA ASP A 144 14.21 7.64 5.58
C ASP A 144 14.87 6.93 4.38
N LEU A 145 14.14 6.75 3.27
CA LEU A 145 14.72 6.30 2.02
C LEU A 145 15.47 7.44 1.33
N GLU A 146 16.52 7.11 0.59
CA GLU A 146 17.16 8.09 -0.29
C GLU A 146 16.11 8.58 -1.33
N PRO A 147 16.04 9.90 -1.65
CA PRO A 147 14.98 10.44 -2.51
C PRO A 147 14.91 9.78 -3.89
N GLY A 148 13.72 9.26 -4.24
CA GLY A 148 13.48 8.54 -5.50
C GLY A 148 13.98 7.10 -5.52
N GLU A 149 14.56 6.63 -4.42
CA GLU A 149 15.12 5.30 -4.27
C GLU A 149 14.25 4.40 -3.38
N GLU A 150 14.67 3.14 -3.29
CA GLU A 150 13.95 2.07 -2.57
C GLU A 150 14.83 1.49 -1.45
N TRP A 151 15.81 2.27 -0.99
CA TRP A 151 16.78 1.91 0.03
C TRP A 151 17.10 3.10 0.94
N THR A 152 17.51 2.79 2.16
CA THR A 152 17.91 3.77 3.17
C THR A 152 19.28 4.36 2.85
N ALA A 153 19.63 5.45 3.55
CA ALA A 153 21.01 5.89 3.65
C ALA A 153 21.93 4.74 4.15
N ARG A 154 23.23 4.87 3.85
CA ARG A 154 24.25 3.93 4.35
C ARG A 154 24.33 4.01 5.87
N ASP A 155 24.47 2.85 6.50
CA ASP A 155 24.59 2.66 7.95
C ASP A 155 23.37 3.16 8.73
N PHE A 156 22.21 3.23 8.08
CA PHE A 156 20.94 3.50 8.74
C PHE A 156 20.72 2.53 9.89
N ASP A 157 20.35 3.08 11.05
CA ASP A 157 20.11 2.33 12.28
C ASP A 157 18.60 2.21 12.54
N PRO A 158 17.99 1.04 12.30
CA PRO A 158 16.57 0.82 12.53
C PRO A 158 16.22 0.64 14.01
N THR A 159 17.18 0.66 14.95
CA THR A 159 16.87 0.42 16.38
C THR A 159 15.98 1.49 17.00
N GLY A 160 15.95 2.71 16.44
CA GLY A 160 15.00 3.76 16.84
C GLY A 160 13.53 3.48 16.53
N TYR A 161 13.24 2.48 15.68
CA TYR A 161 11.89 2.07 15.28
C TYR A 161 11.31 0.94 16.15
N GLY A 162 12.04 0.49 17.17
CA GLY A 162 11.63 -0.59 18.07
C GLY A 162 11.29 -0.07 19.47
N GLY A 163 10.02 0.23 19.73
CA GLY A 163 9.56 0.58 21.07
C GLY A 163 8.04 0.70 21.21
N ALA A 164 7.32 -0.44 21.11
CA ALA A 164 6.10 -0.73 21.87
C ALA A 164 5.47 -2.05 21.41
N GLN A 165 5.88 -3.18 22.00
CA GLN A 165 5.03 -4.35 22.19
C GLN A 165 5.45 -5.01 23.50
N ASP A 166 4.69 -4.71 24.56
CA ASP A 166 4.50 -5.52 25.77
C ASP A 166 3.02 -5.41 26.15
#